data_AF-A0A0C1J5G3-F1
#
_entry.id   AF-A0A0C1J5G3-F1
#
_cell.length_a   1.000
_cell.length_b   1.000
_cell.length_c   1.000
_cell.angle_alpha   90.00
_cell.angle_beta   90.00
_cell.angle_gamma   90.00
#
_symmetry.space_group_name_H-M   'P 1'
#
loop_
_entity.id
_entity.type
_entity.pdbx_description
1 polymer ?
#
loop_
_entity_poly.entity_id
_entity_poly.type
_entity_poly.pdbx_seq_one_letter_code
_entity_poly.pdbx_strand_id
1 'polypeptide(L)'
;MQARQNAPLGEILIGEGWASRGDVLSALSDQTGLQIADLEQTPPTAELCALKPVEFWLKHNVLPWMRVGPILLIATARPDRFDTVSDALSDTGYTILPVLAGTEQIDAAIASHFAAELAQAAETRVEAQQSCRNWTAIARVRPIAAALLLMTLFASFPMQGLTVLLWTTLATLALFLLLRLSGLVAYLAPRKSRSVAAEPIRLPCVSVLVPLYKEKEIAEVLIARLQRLTYPKALLDVILVLEEQDDVTKAALRDVELPSWIRALEVPKLGKLTTKPRAMNYALDFCRGEILGVWDAEDAPLPDQIETVARHFAAAPEDVVCLQGVLDYYNPRTNWRSRCFTIEYSGWFRVILKGIARLGLVVPLGGTTFFFRRDKLVELGGWDAHNVTEDADLGVRLCRAGYRTEIVNTATYEEANFRAWPWVKQRSRWLKGFMVTYLVHMRAPLRLLHDLGPLRFLGLQAFFLGTLGQFLFAPVLWVFWLIFLDLPHPFQHIMTPEFLRGCVYLFLTAEVANLLVGLLGVIAGNRRFLMPWVPTMLLYYPLGVLAAYKGLWELAVKPFFWDKTQHGHAAEEV
;
A
#
# COMPACT_ATOMS: atom_id res chain seq x y z
N MET A 1 -21.09 -25.96 -9.72
CA MET A 1 -20.28 -24.78 -9.34
C MET A 1 -19.68 -24.91 -7.95
N GLN A 2 -20.45 -25.27 -6.92
CA GLN A 2 -19.98 -25.43 -5.54
C GLN A 2 -18.77 -26.39 -5.37
N ALA A 3 -18.67 -27.48 -6.14
CA ALA A 3 -17.51 -28.38 -6.09
C ALA A 3 -16.17 -27.74 -6.56
N ARG A 4 -16.22 -26.58 -7.23
CA ARG A 4 -15.06 -25.85 -7.76
C ARG A 4 -14.76 -24.54 -7.02
N GLN A 5 -15.68 -24.05 -6.19
CA GLN A 5 -15.57 -22.76 -5.49
C GLN A 5 -15.71 -22.98 -3.99
N ASN A 6 -14.86 -22.34 -3.17
CA ASN A 6 -14.97 -22.39 -1.71
C ASN A 6 -16.06 -21.45 -1.16
N ALA A 7 -17.26 -21.48 -1.74
CA ALA A 7 -18.35 -20.59 -1.39
C ALA A 7 -19.62 -21.39 -1.05
N PRO A 8 -20.43 -20.94 -0.06
CA PRO A 8 -21.78 -21.46 0.14
C PRO A 8 -22.61 -21.28 -1.14
N LEU A 9 -23.56 -22.19 -1.39
CA LEU A 9 -24.40 -22.12 -2.59
C LEU A 9 -25.11 -20.76 -2.72
N GLY A 10 -25.62 -20.21 -1.62
CA GLY A 10 -26.27 -18.89 -1.60
C GLY A 10 -25.36 -17.77 -2.14
N GLU A 11 -24.10 -17.70 -1.70
CA GLU A 11 -23.14 -16.70 -2.20
C GLU A 11 -22.83 -16.89 -3.69
N ILE A 12 -22.84 -18.14 -4.18
CA ILE A 12 -22.68 -18.43 -5.61
C ILE A 12 -23.87 -17.88 -6.39
N LEU A 13 -25.10 -18.14 -5.93
CA LEU A 13 -26.32 -17.64 -6.57
C LEU A 13 -26.34 -16.09 -6.59
N ILE A 14 -25.93 -15.45 -5.49
CA ILE A 14 -25.82 -14.00 -5.38
C ILE A 14 -24.73 -13.44 -6.30
N GLY A 15 -23.58 -14.09 -6.38
CA GLY A 15 -22.46 -13.65 -7.21
C GLY A 15 -22.73 -13.75 -8.72
N GLU A 16 -23.54 -14.73 -9.14
CA GLU A 16 -23.98 -14.91 -10.54
C GLU A 16 -25.24 -14.08 -10.87
N GLY A 17 -25.83 -13.39 -9.89
CA GLY A 17 -27.05 -12.60 -10.06
C GLY A 17 -28.33 -13.44 -10.23
N TRP A 18 -28.32 -14.70 -9.80
CA TRP A 18 -29.48 -15.61 -9.88
C TRP A 18 -30.41 -15.50 -8.67
N ALA A 19 -29.96 -14.89 -7.57
CA ALA A 19 -30.75 -14.64 -6.37
C ALA A 19 -30.30 -13.35 -5.67
N SER A 20 -31.22 -12.66 -5.03
CA SER A 20 -30.87 -11.56 -4.12
C SER A 20 -30.42 -12.10 -2.75
N ARG A 21 -29.79 -11.24 -1.93
CA ARG A 21 -29.48 -11.59 -0.53
C ARG A 21 -30.74 -11.92 0.27
N GLY A 22 -31.85 -11.23 -0.01
CA GLY A 22 -33.15 -11.48 0.61
C GLY A 22 -33.73 -12.86 0.26
N ASP A 23 -33.63 -13.26 -1.01
CA ASP A 23 -34.09 -14.59 -1.46
C ASP A 23 -33.32 -15.71 -0.74
N VAL A 24 -32.00 -15.56 -0.62
CA VAL A 24 -31.16 -16.53 0.10
C VAL A 24 -31.49 -16.57 1.59
N LEU A 25 -31.73 -15.42 2.22
CA LEU A 25 -32.09 -15.34 3.63
C LEU A 25 -33.48 -15.97 3.90
N SER A 26 -34.44 -15.74 3.01
CA SER A 26 -35.76 -16.39 3.06
C SER A 26 -35.64 -17.90 2.89
N ALA A 27 -34.86 -18.37 1.91
CA ALA A 27 -34.64 -19.79 1.71
C ALA A 27 -33.95 -20.46 2.91
N LEU A 28 -32.99 -19.76 3.55
CA LEU A 28 -32.36 -20.23 4.79
C LEU A 28 -33.35 -20.30 5.95
N SER A 29 -34.25 -19.30 6.07
CA SER A 29 -35.33 -19.31 7.07
C SER A 29 -36.24 -20.52 6.87
N ASP A 30 -36.69 -20.77 5.65
CA ASP A 30 -37.56 -21.92 5.33
C ASP A 30 -36.86 -23.26 5.59
N GLN A 31 -35.56 -23.36 5.27
CA GLN A 31 -34.77 -24.57 5.45
C GLN A 31 -34.50 -24.88 6.92
N THR A 32 -34.25 -23.86 7.75
CA THR A 32 -33.80 -24.02 9.14
C THR A 32 -34.91 -23.84 10.17
N GLY A 33 -36.04 -23.22 9.78
CA GLY A 33 -37.10 -22.79 10.68
C GLY A 33 -36.73 -21.61 11.57
N LEU A 34 -35.59 -20.95 11.33
CA LEU A 34 -35.12 -19.81 12.11
C LEU A 34 -35.80 -18.51 11.65
N GLN A 35 -36.16 -17.66 12.61
CA GLN A 35 -36.72 -16.34 12.31
C GLN A 35 -35.66 -15.39 11.78
N ILE A 36 -36.09 -14.49 10.88
CA ILE A 36 -35.26 -13.40 10.36
C ILE A 36 -35.38 -12.20 11.30
N ALA A 37 -34.26 -11.73 11.81
CA ALA A 37 -34.12 -10.54 12.61
C ALA A 37 -33.87 -9.32 11.73
N ASP A 38 -34.43 -8.17 12.13
CA ASP A 38 -34.14 -6.86 11.53
C ASP A 38 -33.38 -6.01 12.55
N LEU A 39 -32.06 -5.94 12.37
CA LEU A 39 -31.16 -5.23 13.28
C LEU A 39 -31.25 -3.71 13.13
N GLU A 40 -31.85 -3.20 12.05
CA GLU A 40 -32.04 -1.76 11.84
C GLU A 40 -33.29 -1.27 12.57
N GLN A 41 -34.40 -2.02 12.49
CA GLN A 41 -35.63 -1.70 13.19
C GLN A 41 -35.53 -1.94 14.70
N THR A 42 -34.82 -3.00 15.09
CA THR A 42 -34.63 -3.40 16.49
C THR A 42 -33.14 -3.60 16.76
N PRO A 43 -32.39 -2.51 16.98
CA PRO A 43 -30.96 -2.61 17.24
C PRO A 43 -30.71 -3.27 18.60
N PRO A 44 -29.60 -4.00 18.74
CA PRO A 44 -29.25 -4.60 20.01
C PRO A 44 -28.89 -3.55 21.05
N THR A 45 -28.93 -3.94 22.33
CA THR A 45 -28.54 -3.03 23.42
C THR A 45 -27.04 -3.09 23.68
N ALA A 46 -26.46 -1.96 24.10
CA ALA A 46 -25.05 -1.87 24.45
C ALA A 46 -24.63 -2.90 25.53
N GLU A 47 -25.51 -3.21 26.47
CA GLU A 47 -25.28 -4.22 27.52
C GLU A 47 -25.07 -5.63 26.94
N LEU A 48 -25.85 -5.99 25.91
CA LEU A 48 -25.70 -7.29 25.25
C LEU A 48 -24.43 -7.32 24.41
N CYS A 49 -24.15 -6.26 23.66
CA CYS A 49 -22.93 -6.14 22.85
C CYS A 49 -21.66 -6.22 23.71
N ALA A 50 -21.70 -5.74 24.96
CA ALA A 50 -20.58 -5.78 25.90
C ALA A 50 -20.26 -7.18 26.46
N LEU A 51 -21.07 -8.22 26.17
CA LEU A 51 -20.84 -9.59 26.65
C LEU A 51 -19.52 -10.20 26.14
N LYS A 52 -19.05 -9.77 24.97
CA LYS A 52 -17.77 -10.17 24.39
C LYS A 52 -17.09 -8.94 23.75
N PRO A 53 -15.77 -8.94 23.61
CA PRO A 53 -15.06 -7.86 22.95
C PRO A 53 -15.36 -7.83 21.44
N VAL A 54 -15.16 -6.68 20.79
CA VAL A 54 -15.53 -6.47 19.38
C VAL A 54 -14.87 -7.46 18.42
N GLU A 55 -13.65 -7.92 18.72
CA GLU A 55 -12.92 -8.89 17.91
C GLU A 55 -13.65 -10.24 17.84
N PHE A 56 -14.40 -10.61 18.88
CA PHE A 56 -15.22 -11.82 18.87
C PHE A 56 -16.37 -11.70 17.86
N TRP A 57 -17.12 -10.59 17.94
CA TRP A 57 -18.27 -10.32 17.06
C TRP A 57 -17.83 -10.23 15.59
N LEU A 58 -16.72 -9.54 15.32
CA LEU A 58 -16.12 -9.45 13.99
C LEU A 58 -15.65 -10.81 13.46
N LYS A 59 -14.88 -11.56 14.27
CA LYS A 59 -14.31 -12.86 13.86
C LYS A 59 -15.38 -13.85 13.45
N HIS A 60 -16.48 -13.90 14.19
CA HIS A 60 -17.57 -14.84 13.94
C HIS A 60 -18.67 -14.27 13.03
N ASN A 61 -18.64 -12.96 12.74
CA ASN A 61 -19.69 -12.22 12.04
C ASN A 61 -21.07 -12.50 12.65
N VAL A 62 -21.17 -12.25 13.95
CA VAL A 62 -22.40 -12.42 14.73
C VAL A 62 -22.55 -11.26 15.72
N LEU A 63 -23.78 -11.01 16.15
CA LEU A 63 -24.07 -9.99 17.15
C LEU A 63 -25.27 -10.43 18.01
N PRO A 64 -25.29 -10.20 19.33
CA PRO A 64 -26.50 -10.45 20.09
C PRO A 64 -27.59 -9.50 19.61
N TRP A 65 -28.79 -10.00 19.37
CA TRP A 65 -29.94 -9.19 18.94
C TRP A 65 -30.78 -8.76 20.14
N MET A 66 -31.29 -9.73 20.91
CA MET A 66 -32.10 -9.45 22.09
C MET A 66 -32.12 -10.62 23.06
N ARG A 67 -32.58 -10.33 24.29
CA ARG A 67 -32.75 -11.31 25.36
C ARG A 67 -34.23 -11.57 25.62
N VAL A 68 -34.61 -12.84 25.68
CA VAL A 68 -35.97 -13.29 26.04
C VAL A 68 -35.86 -14.25 27.24
N GLY A 69 -36.02 -13.73 28.46
CA GLY A 69 -35.87 -14.52 29.68
C GLY A 69 -34.43 -15.02 29.87
N PRO A 70 -34.17 -16.34 29.92
CA PRO A 70 -32.82 -16.92 29.95
C PRO A 70 -32.21 -17.09 28.55
N ILE A 71 -32.95 -16.81 27.48
CA ILE A 71 -32.53 -17.02 26.11
C ILE A 71 -31.88 -15.75 25.56
N LEU A 72 -30.71 -15.89 24.94
CA LEU A 72 -30.03 -14.85 24.18
C LEU A 72 -30.08 -15.20 22.69
N LEU A 73 -30.74 -14.35 21.91
CA LEU A 73 -30.82 -14.50 20.46
C LEU A 73 -29.59 -13.84 19.83
N ILE A 74 -28.84 -14.61 19.04
CA ILE A 74 -27.64 -14.16 18.34
C ILE A 74 -27.92 -14.12 16.84
N ALA A 75 -27.79 -12.95 16.23
CA ALA A 75 -27.90 -12.74 14.80
C ALA A 75 -26.71 -13.36 14.07
N THR A 76 -26.99 -14.17 13.04
CA THR A 76 -25.99 -14.83 12.20
C THR A 76 -26.47 -14.97 10.76
N ALA A 77 -25.55 -14.81 9.81
CA ALA A 77 -25.77 -15.17 8.41
C ALA A 77 -25.37 -16.62 8.10
N ARG A 78 -24.74 -17.32 9.05
CA ARG A 78 -24.12 -18.63 8.90
C ARG A 78 -24.61 -19.60 9.96
N PRO A 79 -25.89 -20.03 9.89
CA PRO A 79 -26.45 -21.00 10.84
C PRO A 79 -25.66 -22.33 10.82
N ASP A 80 -25.05 -22.68 9.69
CA ASP A 80 -24.20 -23.87 9.52
C ASP A 80 -22.94 -23.89 10.40
N ARG A 81 -22.54 -22.75 10.96
CA ARG A 81 -21.35 -22.62 11.83
C ARG A 81 -21.70 -22.23 13.27
N PHE A 82 -22.99 -22.18 13.60
CA PHE A 82 -23.44 -21.56 14.84
C PHE A 82 -23.03 -22.33 16.10
N ASP A 83 -22.83 -23.65 16.02
CA ASP A 83 -22.37 -24.46 17.16
C ASP A 83 -21.08 -23.90 17.79
N THR A 84 -20.13 -23.47 16.94
CA THR A 84 -18.88 -22.86 17.41
C THR A 84 -19.07 -21.55 18.16
N VAL A 85 -20.10 -20.78 17.80
CA VAL A 85 -20.47 -19.52 18.46
C VAL A 85 -21.18 -19.80 19.77
N SER A 86 -22.08 -20.78 19.77
CA SER A 86 -22.79 -21.24 20.97
C SER A 86 -21.82 -21.74 22.05
N ASP A 87 -20.86 -22.57 21.67
CA ASP A 87 -19.81 -23.07 22.57
C ASP A 87 -18.97 -21.92 23.14
N ALA A 88 -18.60 -20.94 22.31
CA ALA A 88 -17.79 -19.80 22.75
C ALA A 88 -18.55 -18.80 23.65
N LEU A 89 -19.89 -18.90 23.70
CA LEU A 89 -20.78 -18.08 24.53
C LEU A 89 -21.31 -18.85 25.75
N SER A 90 -20.92 -20.10 25.97
CA SER A 90 -21.43 -20.93 27.07
C SER A 90 -21.11 -20.35 28.45
N ASP A 91 -20.05 -19.56 28.56
CA ASP A 91 -19.61 -18.86 29.77
C ASP A 91 -20.53 -17.70 30.19
N THR A 92 -21.42 -17.26 29.31
CA THR A 92 -22.32 -16.12 29.58
C THR A 92 -23.51 -16.47 30.47
N GLY A 93 -23.78 -17.76 30.70
CA GLY A 93 -24.92 -18.23 31.49
C GLY A 93 -26.28 -18.12 30.81
N TYR A 94 -26.32 -17.71 29.54
CA TYR A 94 -27.53 -17.69 28.72
C TYR A 94 -27.71 -18.98 27.92
N THR A 95 -28.96 -19.30 27.61
CA THR A 95 -29.27 -20.26 26.54
C THR A 95 -29.13 -19.55 25.21
N ILE A 96 -28.16 -19.95 24.39
CA ILE A 96 -27.83 -19.29 23.14
C ILE A 96 -28.67 -19.89 22.00
N LEU A 97 -29.42 -19.06 21.28
CA LEU A 97 -30.16 -19.48 20.09
C LEU A 97 -29.86 -18.56 18.89
N PRO A 98 -29.76 -19.11 17.67
CA PRO A 98 -29.53 -18.30 16.48
C PRO A 98 -30.80 -17.62 15.99
N VAL A 99 -30.65 -16.44 15.41
CA VAL A 99 -31.62 -15.80 14.51
C VAL A 99 -30.91 -15.41 13.22
N LEU A 100 -31.62 -15.44 12.09
CA LEU A 100 -31.02 -15.12 10.80
C LEU A 100 -30.97 -13.61 10.61
N ALA A 101 -29.81 -13.08 10.23
CA ALA A 101 -29.68 -11.70 9.78
C ALA A 101 -28.69 -11.65 8.62
N GLY A 102 -28.89 -10.69 7.71
CA GLY A 102 -27.96 -10.47 6.62
C GLY A 102 -26.59 -10.01 7.14
N THR A 103 -25.50 -10.48 6.53
CA THR A 103 -24.14 -10.10 6.91
C THR A 103 -23.93 -8.58 6.92
N GLU A 104 -24.54 -7.86 5.97
CA GLU A 104 -24.45 -6.39 5.89
C GLU A 104 -25.12 -5.70 7.09
N GLN A 105 -26.25 -6.22 7.57
CA GLN A 105 -26.90 -5.71 8.79
C GLN A 105 -26.05 -5.98 10.04
N ILE A 106 -25.43 -7.15 10.12
CA ILE A 106 -24.53 -7.49 11.23
C ILE A 106 -23.30 -6.58 11.21
N ASP A 107 -22.66 -6.40 10.06
CA ASP A 107 -21.50 -5.52 9.88
C ASP A 107 -21.87 -4.07 10.24
N ALA A 108 -23.02 -3.56 9.77
CA ALA A 108 -23.50 -2.22 10.08
C ALA A 108 -23.81 -2.04 11.58
N ALA A 109 -24.44 -3.02 12.21
CA ALA A 109 -24.76 -2.98 13.63
C ALA A 109 -23.48 -3.01 14.51
N ILE A 110 -22.46 -3.80 14.13
CA ILE A 110 -21.14 -3.80 14.78
C ILE A 110 -20.47 -2.43 14.58
N ALA A 111 -20.42 -1.94 13.33
CA ALA A 111 -19.80 -0.66 13.00
C ALA A 111 -20.42 0.50 13.79
N SER A 112 -21.74 0.49 13.96
CA SER A 112 -22.47 1.51 14.74
C SER A 112 -22.22 1.38 16.25
N HIS A 113 -22.26 0.17 16.81
CA HIS A 113 -22.14 -0.03 18.26
C HIS A 113 -20.72 0.19 18.77
N PHE A 114 -19.72 -0.25 17.99
CA PHE A 114 -18.31 -0.20 18.37
C PHE A 114 -17.54 0.90 17.62
N ALA A 115 -18.25 1.90 17.07
CA ALA A 115 -17.68 2.94 16.22
C ALA A 115 -16.42 3.60 16.82
N ALA A 116 -16.50 4.02 18.09
CA ALA A 116 -15.41 4.70 18.77
C ALA A 116 -14.21 3.78 19.04
N GLU A 117 -14.45 2.55 19.48
CA GLU A 117 -13.42 1.55 19.77
C GLU A 117 -12.67 1.15 18.50
N LEU A 118 -13.41 0.81 17.43
CA LEU A 118 -12.84 0.46 16.13
C LEU A 118 -12.08 1.63 15.49
N ALA A 119 -12.61 2.85 15.58
CA ALA A 119 -11.90 4.03 15.09
C ALA A 119 -10.61 4.31 15.87
N GLN A 120 -10.62 4.15 17.19
CA GLN A 120 -9.43 4.31 18.02
C GLN A 120 -8.38 3.22 17.72
N ALA A 121 -8.82 1.98 17.58
CA ALA A 121 -7.97 0.86 17.19
C ALA A 121 -7.32 1.13 15.82
N ALA A 122 -8.10 1.61 14.84
CA ALA A 122 -7.60 1.93 13.50
C ALA A 122 -6.47 2.97 13.48
N GLU A 123 -6.44 3.92 14.42
CA GLU A 123 -5.37 4.90 14.56
C GLU A 123 -4.11 4.33 15.26
N THR A 124 -4.29 3.27 16.06
CA THR A 124 -3.28 2.83 17.02
C THR A 124 -2.75 1.41 16.83
N ARG A 125 -3.17 0.68 15.78
CA ARG A 125 -2.77 -0.73 15.54
C ARG A 125 -1.27 -1.02 15.55
N VAL A 126 -0.46 -0.20 14.86
CA VAL A 126 0.99 -0.43 14.77
C VAL A 126 1.66 -0.14 16.12
N GLU A 127 2.69 -0.89 16.49
CA GLU A 127 3.43 -0.61 17.73
C GLU A 127 4.04 0.81 17.73
N ALA A 128 4.00 1.49 18.88
CA ALA A 128 4.46 2.88 19.00
C ALA A 128 5.93 3.10 18.60
N GLN A 129 6.78 2.06 18.74
CA GLN A 129 8.19 2.14 18.36
C GLN A 129 8.38 2.20 16.84
N GLN A 130 7.49 1.53 16.09
CA GLN A 130 7.49 1.43 14.64
C GLN A 130 6.52 2.41 13.97
N SER A 131 5.78 3.20 14.75
CA SER A 131 4.85 4.22 14.25
C SER A 131 5.45 5.62 14.33
N CYS A 132 5.05 6.48 13.39
CA CYS A 132 5.34 7.91 13.42
C CYS A 132 4.34 8.72 14.27
N ARG A 133 3.32 8.11 14.89
CA ARG A 133 2.28 8.81 15.68
C ARG A 133 2.82 9.72 16.78
N ASN A 134 3.95 9.34 17.38
CA ASN A 134 4.59 10.10 18.45
C ASN A 134 5.52 11.22 17.94
N TRP A 135 5.48 11.53 16.64
CA TRP A 135 6.27 12.61 16.05
C TRP A 135 5.65 13.99 16.35
N THR A 136 5.60 14.31 17.64
CA THR A 136 5.09 15.57 18.18
C THR A 136 6.04 16.74 17.91
N ALA A 137 5.62 17.97 18.23
CA ALA A 137 6.49 19.14 18.16
C ALA A 137 7.77 18.98 19.02
N ILE A 138 7.65 18.33 20.18
CA ILE A 138 8.80 18.04 21.07
C ILE A 138 9.76 17.03 20.40
N ALA A 139 9.22 16.01 19.75
CA ALA A 139 10.02 15.04 18.99
C ALA A 139 10.79 15.67 17.82
N ARG A 140 10.39 16.86 17.34
CA ARG A 140 11.07 17.63 16.28
C ARG A 140 12.23 18.50 16.80
N VAL A 141 12.34 18.74 18.10
CA VAL A 141 13.41 19.59 18.66
C VAL A 141 14.78 18.99 18.39
N ARG A 142 14.96 17.68 18.60
CA ARG A 142 16.24 16.99 18.38
C ARG A 142 16.74 17.09 16.92
N PRO A 143 15.95 16.73 15.88
CA PRO A 143 16.41 16.85 14.51
C PRO A 143 16.64 18.32 14.09
N ILE A 144 15.82 19.26 14.57
CA ILE A 144 16.04 20.70 14.31
C ILE A 144 17.36 21.18 14.95
N ALA A 145 17.62 20.82 16.21
CA ALA A 145 18.85 21.16 16.90
C ALA A 145 20.08 20.54 16.21
N ALA A 146 19.98 19.28 15.76
CA ALA A 146 21.03 18.63 14.99
C ALA A 146 21.28 19.35 13.65
N ALA A 147 20.23 19.76 12.93
CA ALA A 147 20.36 20.52 11.69
C ALA A 147 20.99 21.90 11.92
N LEU A 148 20.57 22.62 12.97
CA LEU A 148 21.18 23.90 13.37
C LEU A 148 22.65 23.73 13.71
N LEU A 149 23.01 22.70 14.49
CA LEU A 149 24.40 22.39 14.82
C LEU A 149 25.22 22.10 13.56
N LEU A 150 24.70 21.30 12.62
CA LEU A 150 25.37 21.02 11.36
C LEU A 150 25.57 22.29 10.51
N MET A 151 24.59 23.18 10.47
CA MET A 151 24.70 24.48 9.78
C MET A 151 25.74 25.39 10.45
N THR A 152 25.77 25.45 11.79
CA THR A 152 26.79 26.20 12.54
C THR A 152 28.18 25.63 12.30
N LEU A 153 28.35 24.30 12.34
CA LEU A 153 29.62 23.64 12.04
C LEU A 153 30.07 23.91 10.60
N PHE A 154 29.15 23.86 9.63
CA PHE A 154 29.45 24.18 8.23
C PHE A 154 29.87 25.66 8.07
N ALA A 155 29.19 26.60 8.74
CA ALA A 155 29.54 28.01 8.70
C ALA A 155 30.91 28.31 9.34
N SER A 156 31.24 27.61 10.43
CA SER A 156 32.53 27.75 11.11
C SER A 156 33.69 27.06 10.38
N PHE A 157 33.42 25.97 9.65
CA PHE A 157 34.41 25.14 8.98
C PHE A 157 34.00 24.84 7.53
N PRO A 158 33.96 25.84 6.64
CA PRO A 158 33.35 25.71 5.32
C PRO A 158 34.08 24.69 4.43
N MET A 159 35.40 24.61 4.48
CA MET A 159 36.16 23.65 3.66
C MET A 159 35.94 22.19 4.09
N GLN A 160 35.91 21.95 5.40
CA GLN A 160 35.57 20.63 5.95
C GLN A 160 34.12 20.28 5.67
N GLY A 161 33.20 21.24 5.81
CA GLY A 161 31.80 21.09 5.47
C GLY A 161 31.59 20.70 4.01
N LEU A 162 32.24 21.40 3.07
CA LEU A 162 32.23 21.08 1.64
C LEU A 162 32.80 19.68 1.37
N THR A 163 33.87 19.31 2.05
CA THR A 163 34.48 17.97 1.94
C THR A 163 33.50 16.88 2.40
N VAL A 164 32.87 17.04 3.57
CA VAL A 164 31.87 16.10 4.09
C VAL A 164 30.67 16.02 3.15
N LEU A 165 30.18 17.15 2.64
CA LEU A 165 29.06 17.20 1.70
C LEU A 165 29.37 16.43 0.41
N LEU A 166 30.56 16.64 -0.16
CA LEU A 166 31.02 15.93 -1.35
C LEU A 166 31.11 14.43 -1.11
N TRP A 167 31.78 13.98 -0.04
CA TRP A 167 31.89 12.56 0.29
C TRP A 167 30.53 11.92 0.56
N THR A 168 29.61 12.63 1.21
CA THR A 168 28.23 12.17 1.43
C THR A 168 27.48 12.02 0.09
N THR A 169 27.67 12.97 -0.82
CA THR A 169 27.11 12.90 -2.18
C THR A 169 27.62 11.68 -2.94
N LEU A 170 28.94 11.45 -2.94
CA LEU A 170 29.55 10.31 -3.61
C LEU A 170 29.15 8.98 -2.97
N ALA A 171 29.08 8.92 -1.63
CA ALA A 171 28.68 7.73 -0.91
C ALA A 171 27.22 7.35 -1.19
N THR A 172 26.30 8.32 -1.19
CA THR A 172 24.89 8.07 -1.50
C THR A 172 24.67 7.70 -2.97
N LEU A 173 25.41 8.32 -3.90
CA LEU A 173 25.43 7.92 -5.31
C LEU A 173 25.94 6.48 -5.49
N ALA A 174 27.05 6.13 -4.83
CA ALA A 174 27.61 4.78 -4.88
C ALA A 174 26.65 3.74 -4.28
N LEU A 175 26.02 4.04 -3.14
CA LEU A 175 25.01 3.18 -2.53
C LEU A 175 23.82 2.94 -3.47
N PHE A 176 23.29 4.00 -4.08
CA PHE A 176 22.20 3.90 -5.03
C PHE A 176 22.59 3.07 -6.27
N LEU A 177 23.80 3.32 -6.81
CA LEU A 177 24.35 2.56 -7.93
C LEU A 177 24.49 1.06 -7.59
N LEU A 178 25.05 0.73 -6.42
CA LEU A 178 25.20 -0.64 -5.96
C LEU A 178 23.85 -1.36 -5.85
N LEU A 179 22.82 -0.69 -5.32
CA LEU A 179 21.46 -1.25 -5.28
C LEU A 179 20.91 -1.50 -6.69
N ARG A 180 21.08 -0.53 -7.61
CA ARG A 180 20.58 -0.71 -8.99
C ARG A 180 21.32 -1.81 -9.73
N LEU A 181 22.64 -1.88 -9.63
CA LEU A 181 23.44 -2.92 -10.28
C LEU A 181 23.14 -4.30 -9.70
N SER A 182 23.07 -4.43 -8.38
CA SER A 182 22.71 -5.70 -7.74
C SER A 182 21.31 -6.16 -8.14
N GLY A 183 20.32 -5.25 -8.12
CA GLY A 183 18.97 -5.53 -8.62
C GLY A 183 18.96 -5.93 -10.09
N LEU A 184 19.69 -5.22 -10.95
CA LEU A 184 19.81 -5.54 -12.38
C LEU A 184 20.45 -6.92 -12.61
N VAL A 185 21.56 -7.21 -11.94
CA VAL A 185 22.24 -8.50 -12.04
C VAL A 185 21.33 -9.63 -11.55
N ALA A 186 20.63 -9.45 -10.43
CA ALA A 186 19.67 -10.43 -9.92
C ALA A 186 18.46 -10.64 -10.84
N TYR A 187 18.02 -9.58 -11.54
CA TYR A 187 16.98 -9.66 -12.55
C TYR A 187 17.42 -10.49 -13.77
N LEU A 188 18.65 -10.28 -14.24
CA LEU A 188 19.23 -11.00 -15.39
C LEU A 188 19.67 -12.43 -15.04
N ALA A 189 19.92 -12.72 -13.77
CA ALA A 189 20.29 -14.05 -13.32
C ALA A 189 19.20 -15.09 -13.69
N PRO A 190 19.60 -16.32 -14.09
CA PRO A 190 18.66 -17.36 -14.47
C PRO A 190 17.66 -17.65 -13.34
N ARG A 191 16.37 -17.63 -13.68
CA ARG A 191 15.33 -18.00 -12.72
C ARG A 191 15.30 -19.52 -12.61
N LYS A 192 15.41 -20.06 -11.38
CA LYS A 192 14.94 -21.42 -11.12
C LYS A 192 13.44 -21.42 -11.41
N SER A 193 13.03 -22.02 -12.53
CA SER A 193 11.62 -22.17 -12.87
C SER A 193 10.97 -23.03 -11.80
N ARG A 194 10.19 -22.40 -10.92
CA ARG A 194 9.24 -23.14 -10.10
C ARG A 194 8.02 -23.31 -10.98
N SER A 195 7.94 -24.46 -11.64
CA SER A 195 6.73 -24.92 -12.32
C SER A 195 5.60 -24.89 -11.31
N VAL A 196 4.73 -23.87 -11.38
CA VAL A 196 3.43 -23.93 -10.72
C VAL A 196 2.63 -24.90 -11.58
N ALA A 197 2.60 -26.17 -11.18
CA ALA A 197 1.71 -27.13 -11.82
C ALA A 197 0.30 -26.54 -11.78
N ALA A 198 -0.44 -26.65 -12.89
CA ALA A 198 -1.82 -26.24 -12.99
C ALA A 198 -2.74 -27.22 -12.24
N GLU A 199 -2.38 -27.58 -11.01
CA GLU A 199 -3.28 -28.32 -10.17
C GLU A 199 -4.51 -27.45 -9.90
N PRO A 200 -5.72 -28.04 -9.92
CA PRO A 200 -6.93 -27.30 -9.59
C PRO A 200 -6.83 -26.83 -8.14
N ILE A 201 -6.46 -25.57 -7.93
CA ILE A 201 -6.50 -24.98 -6.60
C ILE A 201 -7.94 -24.65 -6.24
N ARG A 202 -8.29 -24.89 -4.98
CA ARG A 202 -9.51 -24.34 -4.41
C ARG A 202 -9.30 -22.84 -4.24
N LEU A 203 -10.01 -22.04 -5.03
CA LEU A 203 -9.85 -20.58 -5.03
C LEU A 203 -10.27 -19.99 -3.67
N PRO A 204 -9.43 -19.16 -3.03
CA PRO A 204 -9.75 -18.50 -1.76
C PRO A 204 -10.69 -17.31 -1.96
N CYS A 205 -11.36 -16.89 -0.90
CA CYS A 205 -12.01 -15.58 -0.88
C CYS A 205 -10.93 -14.47 -0.84
N VAL A 206 -11.13 -13.41 -1.60
CA VAL A 206 -10.23 -12.25 -1.67
C VAL A 206 -11.01 -10.99 -1.35
N SER A 207 -10.59 -10.27 -0.31
CA SER A 207 -11.10 -8.93 -0.03
C SER A 207 -10.19 -7.89 -0.68
N VAL A 208 -10.75 -6.84 -1.28
CA VAL A 208 -9.95 -5.73 -1.82
C VAL A 208 -10.49 -4.41 -1.29
N LEU A 209 -9.62 -3.64 -0.65
CA LEU A 209 -9.95 -2.31 -0.15
C LEU A 209 -9.73 -1.28 -1.25
N VAL A 210 -10.71 -0.40 -1.44
CA VAL A 210 -10.61 0.77 -2.32
C VAL A 210 -10.95 2.01 -1.50
N PRO A 211 -9.96 2.71 -0.91
CA PRO A 211 -10.21 3.93 -0.17
C PRO A 211 -10.53 5.08 -1.12
N LEU A 212 -11.66 5.74 -0.88
CA LEU A 212 -12.14 6.88 -1.65
C LEU A 212 -12.18 8.12 -0.75
N TYR A 213 -11.76 9.28 -1.27
CA TYR A 213 -11.85 10.54 -0.54
C TYR A 213 -11.99 11.72 -1.48
N LYS A 214 -13.13 12.41 -1.45
CA LYS A 214 -13.50 13.53 -2.34
C LYS A 214 -13.44 13.15 -3.82
N GLU A 215 -14.03 12.01 -4.17
CA GLU A 215 -14.10 11.50 -5.53
C GLU A 215 -15.50 11.74 -6.11
N LYS A 216 -15.59 12.59 -7.14
CA LYS A 216 -16.88 12.96 -7.75
C LYS A 216 -17.20 12.13 -9.00
N GLU A 217 -16.20 11.91 -9.85
CA GLU A 217 -16.37 11.39 -11.21
C GLU A 217 -15.83 9.95 -11.36
N ILE A 218 -15.23 9.39 -10.30
CA ILE A 218 -14.47 8.15 -10.40
C ILE A 218 -15.30 6.89 -10.13
N ALA A 219 -16.46 7.02 -9.46
CA ALA A 219 -17.23 5.86 -9.00
C ALA A 219 -17.69 4.97 -10.17
N GLU A 220 -18.32 5.55 -11.20
CA GLU A 220 -18.79 4.80 -12.38
C GLU A 220 -17.63 4.16 -13.15
N VAL A 221 -16.54 4.92 -13.37
CA VAL A 221 -15.36 4.46 -14.09
C VAL A 221 -14.67 3.32 -13.35
N LEU A 222 -14.52 3.47 -12.03
CA LEU A 222 -13.96 2.44 -11.15
C LEU A 222 -14.81 1.17 -11.23
N ILE A 223 -16.13 1.26 -11.05
CA ILE A 223 -17.01 0.09 -11.08
C ILE A 223 -16.95 -0.59 -12.44
N ALA A 224 -16.99 0.17 -13.54
CA ALA A 224 -16.85 -0.37 -14.89
C ALA A 224 -15.50 -1.09 -15.11
N ARG A 225 -14.41 -0.59 -14.53
CA ARG A 225 -13.09 -1.26 -14.56
C ARG A 225 -13.10 -2.54 -13.72
N LEU A 226 -13.63 -2.49 -12.51
CA LEU A 226 -13.68 -3.66 -11.61
C LEU A 226 -14.61 -4.76 -12.14
N GLN A 227 -15.68 -4.42 -12.87
CA GLN A 227 -16.56 -5.39 -13.52
C GLN A 227 -15.82 -6.27 -14.54
N ARG A 228 -14.69 -5.81 -15.11
CA ARG A 228 -13.87 -6.59 -16.06
C ARG A 228 -13.10 -7.74 -15.39
N LEU A 229 -13.02 -7.77 -14.06
CA LEU A 229 -12.34 -8.84 -13.34
C LEU A 229 -13.01 -10.19 -13.60
N THR A 230 -12.21 -11.22 -13.92
CA THR A 230 -12.71 -12.56 -14.26
C THR A 230 -12.87 -13.47 -13.05
N TYR A 231 -12.42 -13.05 -11.86
CA TYR A 231 -12.47 -13.86 -10.65
C TYR A 231 -13.91 -14.18 -10.25
N PRO A 232 -14.21 -15.39 -9.72
CA PRO A 232 -15.56 -15.73 -9.29
C PRO A 232 -16.11 -14.70 -8.29
N LYS A 233 -17.24 -14.08 -8.64
CA LYS A 233 -17.81 -12.97 -7.84
C LYS A 233 -18.21 -13.39 -6.43
N ALA A 234 -18.61 -14.65 -6.25
CA ALA A 234 -18.89 -15.26 -4.95
C ALA A 234 -17.67 -15.40 -4.02
N LEU A 235 -16.45 -15.21 -4.54
CA LEU A 235 -15.18 -15.27 -3.81
C LEU A 235 -14.47 -13.90 -3.78
N LEU A 236 -15.14 -12.83 -4.20
CA LEU A 236 -14.59 -11.49 -4.24
C LEU A 236 -15.40 -10.58 -3.31
N ASP A 237 -14.71 -9.81 -2.47
CA ASP A 237 -15.30 -8.88 -1.51
C ASP A 237 -14.61 -7.52 -1.66
N VAL A 238 -15.12 -6.66 -2.54
CA VAL A 238 -14.59 -5.31 -2.72
C VAL A 238 -15.27 -4.36 -1.74
N ILE A 239 -14.46 -3.63 -0.97
CA ILE A 239 -14.91 -2.69 0.04
C ILE A 239 -14.50 -1.29 -0.38
N LEU A 240 -15.47 -0.47 -0.78
CA LEU A 240 -15.30 0.95 -1.01
C LEU A 240 -15.26 1.64 0.37
N VAL A 241 -14.09 2.13 0.77
CA VAL A 241 -13.90 2.70 2.11
C VAL A 241 -14.09 4.21 2.03
N LEU A 242 -15.10 4.70 2.73
CA LEU A 242 -15.53 6.10 2.74
C LEU A 242 -15.27 6.73 4.10
N GLU A 243 -14.97 8.02 4.16
CA GLU A 243 -14.96 8.76 5.43
C GLU A 243 -16.37 9.32 5.69
N GLU A 244 -16.88 9.23 6.93
CA GLU A 244 -18.24 9.70 7.31
C GLU A 244 -18.52 11.14 6.85
N GLN A 245 -17.50 11.99 6.85
CA GLN A 245 -17.56 13.41 6.50
C GLN A 245 -17.40 13.71 4.99
N ASP A 246 -17.33 12.69 4.13
CA ASP A 246 -17.14 12.85 2.69
C ASP A 246 -18.45 12.78 1.90
N ASP A 247 -19.26 13.84 2.04
CA ASP A 247 -20.56 13.94 1.36
C ASP A 247 -20.44 13.89 -0.17
N VAL A 248 -19.31 14.30 -0.73
CA VAL A 248 -19.08 14.32 -2.18
C VAL A 248 -19.06 12.90 -2.74
N THR A 249 -18.23 12.03 -2.16
CA THR A 249 -18.12 10.63 -2.61
C THR A 249 -19.39 9.86 -2.29
N LYS A 250 -20.00 10.11 -1.12
CA LYS A 250 -21.28 9.48 -0.76
C LYS A 250 -22.37 9.84 -1.75
N ALA A 251 -22.49 11.11 -2.14
CA ALA A 251 -23.45 11.51 -3.17
C ALA A 251 -23.18 10.83 -4.51
N ALA A 252 -21.91 10.73 -4.92
CA ALA A 252 -21.53 10.06 -6.17
C ALA A 252 -21.85 8.55 -6.18
N LEU A 253 -21.87 7.89 -5.01
CA LEU A 253 -22.21 6.47 -4.91
C LEU A 253 -23.70 6.19 -4.73
N ARG A 254 -24.51 7.16 -4.28
CA ARG A 254 -25.96 6.97 -4.07
C ARG A 254 -26.69 6.60 -5.35
N ASP A 255 -26.27 7.17 -6.47
CA ASP A 255 -26.93 6.99 -7.77
C ASP A 255 -26.36 5.80 -8.56
N VAL A 256 -25.40 5.06 -7.99
CA VAL A 256 -24.74 3.94 -8.67
C VAL A 256 -25.13 2.61 -8.03
N GLU A 257 -25.69 1.71 -8.84
CA GLU A 257 -26.00 0.35 -8.40
C GLU A 257 -24.71 -0.46 -8.23
N LEU A 258 -24.39 -0.83 -6.99
CA LEU A 258 -23.22 -1.64 -6.68
C LEU A 258 -23.52 -3.12 -6.93
N PRO A 259 -22.65 -3.84 -7.67
CA PRO A 259 -22.74 -5.29 -7.76
C PRO A 259 -22.69 -5.95 -6.38
N SER A 260 -23.30 -7.13 -6.21
CA SER A 260 -23.42 -7.83 -4.93
C SER A 260 -22.10 -8.16 -4.20
N TRP A 261 -20.99 -8.14 -4.93
CA TRP A 261 -19.62 -8.38 -4.46
C TRP A 261 -18.83 -7.08 -4.19
N ILE A 262 -19.46 -5.92 -4.34
CA ILE A 262 -18.94 -4.59 -4.00
C ILE A 262 -19.85 -3.96 -2.94
N ARG A 263 -19.27 -3.46 -1.85
CA ARG A 263 -20.01 -2.77 -0.78
C ARG A 263 -19.27 -1.54 -0.28
N ALA A 264 -20.01 -0.59 0.26
CA ALA A 264 -19.44 0.59 0.91
C ALA A 264 -19.30 0.35 2.42
N LEU A 265 -18.24 0.90 3.01
CA LEU A 265 -18.05 0.96 4.46
C LEU A 265 -17.67 2.38 4.86
N GLU A 266 -18.49 3.00 5.71
CA GLU A 266 -18.21 4.33 6.25
C GLU A 266 -17.33 4.23 7.50
N VAL A 267 -16.21 4.93 7.48
CA VAL A 267 -15.29 5.07 8.60
C VAL A 267 -15.79 6.22 9.48
N PRO A 268 -16.18 5.97 10.74
CA PRO A 268 -16.73 6.98 11.62
C PRO A 268 -15.65 8.01 11.95
N LYS A 269 -16.08 9.26 12.14
CA LYS A 269 -15.19 10.36 12.47
C LYS A 269 -14.72 10.24 13.92
N LEU A 270 -13.42 10.09 14.11
CA LEU A 270 -12.77 10.19 15.42
C LEU A 270 -11.60 11.16 15.34
N GLY A 271 -11.57 12.14 16.25
CA GLY A 271 -10.49 13.12 16.31
C GLY A 271 -10.34 13.95 15.03
N LYS A 272 -9.09 14.15 14.60
CA LYS A 272 -8.72 14.97 13.43
C LYS A 272 -8.00 14.19 12.34
N LEU A 273 -7.68 12.91 12.57
CA LEU A 273 -6.91 12.12 11.63
C LEU A 273 -7.85 11.57 10.55
N THR A 274 -7.55 11.88 9.30
CA THR A 274 -8.32 11.42 8.13
C THR A 274 -7.30 11.08 7.06
N THR A 275 -6.93 9.81 7.00
CA THR A 275 -5.83 9.31 6.18
C THR A 275 -6.20 7.95 5.58
N LYS A 276 -5.66 7.66 4.39
CA LYS A 276 -5.78 6.36 3.71
C LYS A 276 -5.46 5.18 4.65
N PRO A 277 -4.31 5.12 5.35
CA PRO A 277 -4.00 4.01 6.25
C PRO A 277 -4.97 3.84 7.42
N ARG A 278 -5.51 4.94 7.98
CA ARG A 278 -6.54 4.86 9.02
C ARG A 278 -7.81 4.21 8.49
N ALA A 279 -8.28 4.66 7.33
CA ALA A 279 -9.47 4.10 6.70
C ALA A 279 -9.29 2.60 6.38
N MET A 280 -8.13 2.23 5.82
CA MET A 280 -7.82 0.83 5.53
C MET A 280 -7.72 -0.03 6.80
N ASN A 281 -7.15 0.48 7.90
CA ASN A 281 -7.09 -0.22 9.18
C ASN A 281 -8.49 -0.47 9.78
N TYR A 282 -9.42 0.48 9.62
CA TYR A 282 -10.80 0.29 10.05
C TYR A 282 -11.49 -0.78 9.20
N ALA A 283 -11.36 -0.69 7.87
CA ALA A 283 -11.97 -1.66 6.95
C ALA A 283 -11.39 -3.08 7.05
N LEU A 284 -10.14 -3.22 7.51
CA LEU A 284 -9.47 -4.51 7.70
C LEU A 284 -10.27 -5.48 8.59
N ASP A 285 -10.99 -4.96 9.59
CA ASP A 285 -11.80 -5.76 10.50
C ASP A 285 -13.03 -6.38 9.85
N PHE A 286 -13.55 -5.73 8.81
CA PHE A 286 -14.73 -6.18 8.07
C PHE A 286 -14.37 -7.04 6.85
N CYS A 287 -13.07 -7.29 6.61
CA CYS A 287 -12.62 -8.08 5.46
C CYS A 287 -12.83 -9.58 5.66
N ARG A 288 -13.42 -10.23 4.66
CA ARG A 288 -13.80 -11.66 4.69
C ARG A 288 -12.76 -12.58 4.04
N GLY A 289 -11.96 -12.04 3.12
CA GLY A 289 -11.00 -12.81 2.32
C GLY A 289 -9.81 -13.34 3.11
N GLU A 290 -9.27 -14.48 2.69
CA GLU A 290 -7.98 -14.99 3.17
C GLU A 290 -6.82 -14.15 2.63
N ILE A 291 -7.01 -13.60 1.44
CA ILE A 291 -6.12 -12.64 0.80
C ILE A 291 -6.75 -11.25 0.88
N LEU A 292 -5.95 -10.25 1.20
CA LEU A 292 -6.34 -8.85 1.20
C LEU A 292 -5.55 -8.06 0.15
N GLY A 293 -6.24 -7.42 -0.79
CA GLY A 293 -5.68 -6.48 -1.75
C GLY A 293 -5.98 -5.03 -1.41
N VAL A 294 -5.26 -4.11 -2.06
CA VAL A 294 -5.59 -2.68 -2.06
C VAL A 294 -5.49 -2.13 -3.49
N TRP A 295 -6.51 -1.38 -3.89
CA TRP A 295 -6.51 -0.54 -5.09
C TRP A 295 -6.76 0.91 -4.71
N ASP A 296 -6.20 1.85 -5.47
CA ASP A 296 -6.58 3.25 -5.44
C ASP A 296 -7.80 3.51 -6.33
N ALA A 297 -8.43 4.67 -6.16
CA ALA A 297 -9.69 5.00 -6.82
C ALA A 297 -9.56 5.06 -8.36
N GLU A 298 -8.39 5.46 -8.85
CA GLU A 298 -8.05 5.61 -10.26
C GLU A 298 -7.51 4.34 -10.93
N ASP A 299 -7.42 3.23 -10.19
CA ASP A 299 -6.80 2.01 -10.67
C ASP A 299 -7.65 1.26 -11.68
N ALA A 300 -6.98 0.69 -12.68
CA ALA A 300 -7.55 -0.21 -13.67
C ALA A 300 -6.76 -1.54 -13.64
N PRO A 301 -7.13 -2.50 -12.77
CA PRO A 301 -6.44 -3.78 -12.68
C PRO A 301 -6.66 -4.62 -13.94
N LEU A 302 -5.69 -5.48 -14.29
CA LEU A 302 -5.87 -6.48 -15.33
C LEU A 302 -7.03 -7.45 -14.99
N PRO A 303 -7.81 -7.92 -15.98
CA PRO A 303 -8.96 -8.81 -15.75
C PRO A 303 -8.67 -10.05 -14.90
N ASP A 304 -7.50 -10.68 -15.10
CA ASP A 304 -7.07 -11.94 -14.46
C ASP A 304 -6.16 -11.73 -13.23
N GLN A 305 -6.11 -10.49 -12.71
CA GLN A 305 -5.17 -10.11 -11.65
C GLN A 305 -5.35 -10.95 -10.38
N ILE A 306 -6.60 -11.13 -9.93
CA ILE A 306 -6.89 -11.83 -8.67
C ILE A 306 -6.59 -13.33 -8.80
N GLU A 307 -6.88 -13.95 -9.95
CA GLU A 307 -6.53 -15.34 -10.25
C GLU A 307 -5.02 -15.54 -10.20
N THR A 308 -4.27 -14.60 -10.80
CA THR A 308 -2.80 -14.64 -10.81
C THR A 308 -2.26 -14.55 -9.38
N VAL A 309 -2.80 -13.65 -8.56
CA VAL A 309 -2.43 -13.49 -7.14
C VAL A 309 -2.75 -14.75 -6.33
N ALA A 310 -3.98 -15.27 -6.44
CA ALA A 310 -4.41 -16.46 -5.71
C ALA A 310 -3.55 -17.69 -6.06
N ARG A 311 -3.28 -17.92 -7.35
CA ARG A 311 -2.39 -19.00 -7.81
C ARG A 311 -0.96 -18.83 -7.31
N HIS A 312 -0.45 -17.59 -7.27
CA HIS A 312 0.89 -17.34 -6.78
C HIS A 312 0.98 -17.63 -5.28
N PHE A 313 0.04 -17.17 -4.46
CA PHE A 313 0.03 -17.47 -3.02
C PHE A 313 -0.15 -18.97 -2.72
N ALA A 314 -0.92 -19.69 -3.52
CA ALA A 314 -1.08 -21.14 -3.38
C ALA A 314 0.24 -21.91 -3.63
N ALA A 315 1.11 -21.41 -4.51
CA ALA A 315 2.39 -22.03 -4.84
C ALA A 315 3.59 -21.48 -4.04
N ALA A 316 3.41 -20.30 -3.44
CA ALA A 316 4.45 -19.63 -2.69
C ALA A 316 4.67 -20.26 -1.31
N PRO A 317 5.91 -20.29 -0.80
CA PRO A 317 6.18 -20.62 0.59
C PRO A 317 5.36 -19.77 1.59
N GLU A 318 5.13 -20.29 2.80
CA GLU A 318 4.36 -19.60 3.84
C GLU A 318 4.99 -18.26 4.28
N ASP A 319 6.32 -18.15 4.20
CA ASP A 319 7.04 -16.91 4.53
C ASP A 319 6.86 -15.81 3.47
N VAL A 320 6.27 -16.11 2.30
CA VAL A 320 5.82 -15.11 1.32
C VAL A 320 4.43 -14.66 1.72
N VAL A 321 4.37 -13.49 2.36
CA VAL A 321 3.12 -12.95 2.90
C VAL A 321 2.58 -11.78 2.10
N CYS A 322 3.40 -11.20 1.21
CA CYS A 322 3.01 -10.09 0.35
C CYS A 322 3.40 -10.34 -1.12
N LEU A 323 2.49 -10.01 -2.03
CA LEU A 323 2.74 -9.95 -3.46
C LEU A 323 2.52 -8.52 -3.94
N GLN A 324 3.55 -7.94 -4.56
CA GLN A 324 3.44 -6.64 -5.22
C GLN A 324 3.33 -6.87 -6.73
N GLY A 325 2.25 -6.40 -7.34
CA GLY A 325 2.13 -6.34 -8.79
C GLY A 325 2.77 -5.08 -9.36
N VAL A 326 2.71 -4.94 -10.68
CA VAL A 326 3.32 -3.82 -11.41
C VAL A 326 2.34 -2.67 -11.51
N LEU A 327 2.74 -1.48 -11.07
CA LEU A 327 2.03 -0.26 -11.46
C LEU A 327 2.51 0.16 -12.86
N ASP A 328 1.56 0.41 -13.74
CA ASP A 328 1.82 0.86 -15.11
C ASP A 328 0.82 1.96 -15.52
N TYR A 329 1.04 2.58 -16.68
CA TYR A 329 0.26 3.77 -17.06
C TYR A 329 -0.52 3.58 -18.37
N TYR A 330 -1.77 4.02 -18.41
CA TYR A 330 -2.58 3.95 -19.64
C TYR A 330 -2.41 5.16 -20.58
N ASN A 331 -1.73 6.23 -20.15
CA ASN A 331 -1.54 7.46 -20.93
C ASN A 331 -0.06 7.77 -21.31
N PRO A 332 0.76 6.79 -21.73
CA PRO A 332 2.18 7.01 -21.96
C PRO A 332 2.48 7.96 -23.12
N ARG A 333 1.55 8.18 -24.06
CA ARG A 333 1.80 9.02 -25.25
C ARG A 333 1.38 10.49 -25.10
N THR A 334 0.71 10.86 -24.01
CA THR A 334 0.19 12.22 -23.76
C THR A 334 1.23 13.32 -23.99
N ASN A 335 2.40 13.22 -23.35
CA ASN A 335 3.50 14.15 -23.57
C ASN A 335 4.85 13.57 -23.15
N TRP A 336 5.92 14.36 -23.24
CA TRP A 336 7.26 13.92 -22.82
C TRP A 336 7.32 13.46 -21.35
N ARG A 337 6.61 14.11 -20.43
CA ARG A 337 6.61 13.74 -19.00
C ARG A 337 5.91 12.42 -18.75
N SER A 338 4.77 12.16 -19.40
CA SER A 338 4.08 10.86 -19.27
C SER A 338 4.96 9.71 -19.80
N ARG A 339 5.73 9.94 -20.87
CA ARG A 339 6.75 8.99 -21.37
C ARG A 339 7.83 8.73 -20.32
N CYS A 340 8.46 9.78 -19.78
CA CYS A 340 9.51 9.64 -18.77
C CYS A 340 9.01 8.94 -17.51
N PHE A 341 7.80 9.29 -17.05
CA PHE A 341 7.20 8.67 -15.88
C PHE A 341 6.94 7.17 -16.11
N THR A 342 6.44 6.80 -17.29
CA THR A 342 6.27 5.40 -17.70
C THR A 342 7.59 4.64 -17.77
N ILE A 343 8.66 5.25 -18.32
CA ILE A 343 10.00 4.65 -18.40
C ILE A 343 10.52 4.35 -17.00
N GLU A 344 10.42 5.32 -16.08
CA GLU A 344 10.88 5.18 -14.70
C GLU A 344 10.18 4.02 -13.99
N TYR A 345 8.84 3.96 -14.07
CA TYR A 345 8.06 2.89 -13.46
C TYR A 345 8.32 1.52 -14.08
N SER A 346 8.46 1.48 -15.41
CA SER A 346 8.81 0.24 -16.11
C SER A 346 10.15 -0.29 -15.62
N GLY A 347 11.18 0.56 -15.50
CA GLY A 347 12.48 0.19 -14.96
C GLY A 347 12.42 -0.20 -13.48
N TRP A 348 11.62 0.52 -12.67
CA TRP A 348 11.47 0.26 -11.26
C TRP A 348 10.76 -1.08 -10.98
N PHE A 349 9.51 -1.24 -11.40
CA PHE A 349 8.68 -2.40 -11.08
C PHE A 349 9.07 -3.66 -11.86
N ARG A 350 9.51 -3.53 -13.12
CA ARG A 350 9.77 -4.71 -13.98
C ARG A 350 11.20 -5.21 -13.90
N VAL A 351 12.16 -4.37 -13.49
CA VAL A 351 13.59 -4.73 -13.42
C VAL A 351 14.09 -4.66 -11.97
N ILE A 352 14.19 -3.44 -11.41
CA ILE A 352 14.89 -3.23 -10.14
C ILE A 352 14.18 -3.93 -8.98
N LEU A 353 12.88 -3.72 -8.81
CA LEU A 353 12.13 -4.28 -7.69
C LEU A 353 12.08 -5.81 -7.73
N LYS A 354 11.98 -6.39 -8.93
CA LYS A 354 12.11 -7.85 -9.14
C LYS A 354 13.49 -8.35 -8.69
N GLY A 355 14.55 -7.63 -9.04
CA GLY A 355 15.90 -7.94 -8.61
C GLY A 355 16.11 -7.86 -7.10
N ILE A 356 15.67 -6.76 -6.48
CA ILE A 356 15.72 -6.53 -5.03
C ILE A 356 14.97 -7.63 -4.28
N ALA A 357 13.76 -7.98 -4.73
CA ALA A 357 12.98 -9.07 -4.15
C ALA A 357 13.69 -10.44 -4.26
N ARG A 358 14.33 -10.73 -5.41
CA ARG A 358 15.13 -11.95 -5.60
C ARG A 358 16.36 -12.03 -4.69
N LEU A 359 16.96 -10.88 -4.35
CA LEU A 359 18.05 -10.80 -3.39
C LEU A 359 17.59 -10.95 -1.94
N GLY A 360 16.27 -11.03 -1.69
CA GLY A 360 15.71 -11.09 -0.34
C GLY A 360 15.94 -9.82 0.47
N LEU A 361 16.17 -8.69 -0.20
CA LEU A 361 16.29 -7.37 0.40
C LEU A 361 14.91 -6.81 0.75
N VAL A 362 14.90 -5.73 1.54
CA VAL A 362 13.66 -5.00 1.86
C VAL A 362 13.03 -4.46 0.58
N VAL A 363 11.76 -4.83 0.36
CA VAL A 363 10.96 -4.37 -0.78
C VAL A 363 10.05 -3.24 -0.29
N PRO A 364 10.32 -1.97 -0.67
CA PRO A 364 9.36 -0.89 -0.43
C PRO A 364 8.16 -1.09 -1.35
N LEU A 365 6.97 -1.23 -0.75
CA LEU A 365 5.72 -1.44 -1.50
C LEU A 365 5.32 -0.17 -2.25
N GLY A 366 4.53 -0.33 -3.31
CA GLY A 366 4.25 0.72 -4.29
C GLY A 366 2.82 1.25 -4.27
N GLY A 367 2.32 1.72 -3.13
CA GLY A 367 1.08 2.51 -2.97
C GLY A 367 -0.26 1.77 -3.20
N THR A 368 -0.28 0.88 -4.17
CA THR A 368 -1.42 0.06 -4.59
C THR A 368 -0.93 -1.27 -5.18
N THR A 369 -1.86 -2.16 -5.56
CA THR A 369 -1.59 -3.40 -6.30
C THR A 369 -0.68 -4.33 -5.50
N PHE A 370 -0.86 -4.30 -4.19
CA PHE A 370 -0.25 -5.25 -3.27
C PHE A 370 -1.33 -6.11 -2.64
N PHE A 371 -0.98 -7.36 -2.40
CA PHE A 371 -1.87 -8.37 -1.86
C PHE A 371 -1.17 -9.06 -0.71
N PHE A 372 -1.88 -9.31 0.39
CA PHE A 372 -1.35 -9.91 1.60
C PHE A 372 -2.11 -11.18 1.96
N ARG A 373 -1.43 -12.12 2.62
CA ARG A 373 -2.11 -13.04 3.53
C ARG A 373 -2.69 -12.22 4.68
N ARG A 374 -4.02 -12.20 4.82
CA ARG A 374 -4.71 -11.25 5.71
C ARG A 374 -4.33 -11.45 7.17
N ASP A 375 -4.23 -12.70 7.61
CA ASP A 375 -3.80 -13.07 8.97
C ASP A 375 -2.44 -12.46 9.33
N LYS A 376 -1.48 -12.48 8.38
CA LYS A 376 -0.15 -11.90 8.56
C LYS A 376 -0.15 -10.38 8.58
N LEU A 377 -1.03 -9.74 7.82
CA LEU A 377 -1.20 -8.30 7.91
C LEU A 377 -1.80 -7.87 9.26
N VAL A 378 -2.76 -8.63 9.78
CA VAL A 378 -3.34 -8.41 11.12
C VAL A 378 -2.28 -8.59 12.20
N GLU A 379 -1.46 -9.63 12.11
CA GLU A 379 -0.32 -9.88 13.01
C GLU A 379 0.66 -8.70 13.05
N LEU A 380 0.91 -8.05 11.90
CA LEU A 380 1.79 -6.87 11.79
C LEU A 380 1.13 -5.56 12.26
N GLY A 381 -0.13 -5.59 12.71
CA GLY A 381 -0.89 -4.40 13.10
C GLY A 381 -1.32 -3.52 11.92
N GLY A 382 -1.44 -4.06 10.70
CA GLY A 382 -1.91 -3.32 9.53
C GLY A 382 -0.96 -2.20 9.08
N TRP A 383 -1.53 -1.04 8.76
CA TRP A 383 -0.81 0.14 8.27
C TRP A 383 -0.57 1.16 9.39
N ASP A 384 0.52 1.92 9.32
CA ASP A 384 0.70 3.05 10.25
C ASP A 384 -0.22 4.21 9.84
N ALA A 385 -1.31 4.42 10.58
CA ALA A 385 -2.34 5.42 10.31
C ALA A 385 -1.80 6.87 10.16
N HIS A 386 -0.62 7.13 10.69
CA HIS A 386 0.00 8.46 10.73
C HIS A 386 1.05 8.67 9.64
N ASN A 387 1.46 7.60 8.94
CA ASN A 387 2.50 7.67 7.93
C ASN A 387 1.91 8.03 6.55
N VAL A 388 2.58 8.92 5.83
CA VAL A 388 2.15 9.35 4.48
C VAL A 388 2.64 8.42 3.37
N THR A 389 3.53 7.47 3.71
CA THR A 389 3.95 6.33 2.89
C THR A 389 3.88 5.07 3.75
N GLU A 390 2.66 4.69 4.10
CA GLU A 390 2.32 3.52 4.90
C GLU A 390 2.78 2.20 4.26
N ASP A 391 2.88 2.19 2.94
CA ASP A 391 3.26 1.09 2.07
C ASP A 391 4.75 0.74 2.21
N ALA A 392 5.64 1.75 2.09
CA ALA A 392 7.07 1.59 2.28
C ALA A 392 7.40 1.21 3.72
N ASP A 393 6.68 1.76 4.69
CA ASP A 393 6.79 1.36 6.10
C ASP A 393 6.40 -0.10 6.32
N LEU A 394 5.26 -0.53 5.77
CA LEU A 394 4.80 -1.91 5.87
C LEU A 394 5.79 -2.88 5.23
N GLY A 395 6.41 -2.52 4.10
CA GLY A 395 7.47 -3.31 3.48
C GLY A 395 8.69 -3.52 4.39
N VAL A 396 9.08 -2.51 5.16
CA VAL A 396 10.15 -2.63 6.17
C VAL A 396 9.70 -3.52 7.33
N ARG A 397 8.52 -3.28 7.91
CA ARG A 397 7.99 -4.07 9.05
C ARG A 397 7.85 -5.54 8.71
N LEU A 398 7.32 -5.86 7.53
CA LEU A 398 7.19 -7.22 7.02
C LEU A 398 8.55 -7.93 7.00
N CYS A 399 9.58 -7.26 6.47
CA CYS A 399 10.92 -7.83 6.38
C CYS A 399 11.58 -8.02 7.77
N ARG A 400 11.32 -7.10 8.70
CA ARG A 400 11.76 -7.20 10.11
C ARG A 400 11.10 -8.35 10.86
N ALA A 401 9.87 -8.72 10.49
CA ALA A 401 9.17 -9.89 11.03
C ALA A 401 9.62 -11.21 10.38
N GLY A 402 10.62 -11.19 9.48
CA GLY A 402 11.15 -12.38 8.82
C GLY A 402 10.37 -12.79 7.57
N TYR A 403 9.32 -12.08 7.21
CA TYR A 403 8.52 -12.35 6.02
C TYR A 403 9.17 -11.82 4.73
N ARG A 404 8.69 -12.32 3.58
CA ARG A 404 9.14 -11.94 2.24
C ARG A 404 8.01 -11.37 1.39
N THR A 405 8.41 -10.46 0.50
CA THR A 405 7.57 -9.94 -0.59
C THR A 405 8.10 -10.46 -1.92
N GLU A 406 7.21 -10.95 -2.78
CA GLU A 406 7.54 -11.32 -4.15
C GLU A 406 6.85 -10.40 -5.15
N ILE A 407 7.47 -10.21 -6.32
CA ILE A 407 6.87 -9.42 -7.40
C ILE A 407 6.11 -10.36 -8.34
N VAL A 408 4.80 -10.18 -8.42
CA VAL A 408 3.90 -10.99 -9.24
C VAL A 408 3.74 -10.37 -10.62
N ASN A 409 3.61 -11.21 -11.65
CA ASN A 409 3.48 -10.78 -13.05
C ASN A 409 2.03 -10.41 -13.41
N THR A 410 1.48 -9.44 -12.71
CA THR A 410 0.22 -8.77 -13.05
C THR A 410 0.42 -7.27 -12.96
N ALA A 411 -0.48 -6.49 -13.55
CA ALA A 411 -0.38 -5.04 -13.57
C ALA A 411 -1.72 -4.37 -13.26
N THR A 412 -1.61 -3.15 -12.74
CA THR A 412 -2.71 -2.20 -12.60
C THR A 412 -2.31 -0.94 -13.33
N TYR A 413 -3.23 -0.42 -14.13
CA TYR A 413 -3.00 0.78 -14.91
C TYR A 413 -3.58 2.00 -14.19
N GLU A 414 -2.77 3.04 -14.06
CA GLU A 414 -3.16 4.34 -13.49
C GLU A 414 -2.86 5.48 -14.48
N GLU A 415 -3.25 6.71 -14.12
CA GLU A 415 -2.92 7.89 -14.90
C GLU A 415 -1.54 8.47 -14.53
N ALA A 416 -0.63 8.59 -15.49
CA ALA A 416 0.63 9.29 -15.25
C ALA A 416 0.38 10.78 -15.06
N ASN A 417 0.95 11.37 -14.00
CA ASN A 417 0.98 12.82 -13.80
C ASN A 417 1.82 13.50 -14.91
N PHE A 418 1.13 14.02 -15.92
CA PHE A 418 1.76 14.64 -17.09
C PHE A 418 1.96 16.17 -16.95
N ARG A 419 1.52 16.76 -15.84
CA ARG A 419 1.67 18.19 -15.50
C ARG A 419 2.82 18.38 -14.50
N ALA A 420 3.67 19.38 -14.73
CA ALA A 420 4.92 19.56 -13.98
C ALA A 420 4.72 19.76 -12.46
N TRP A 421 3.84 20.68 -12.05
CA TRP A 421 3.64 20.96 -10.62
C TRP A 421 2.92 19.83 -9.87
N PRO A 422 1.82 19.22 -10.39
CA PRO A 422 1.24 18.01 -9.81
C PRO A 422 2.25 16.86 -9.65
N TRP A 423 3.14 16.66 -10.63
CA TRP A 423 4.23 15.69 -10.51
C TRP A 423 5.15 16.00 -9.32
N VAL A 424 5.58 17.26 -9.16
CA VAL A 424 6.43 17.69 -8.03
C VAL A 424 5.73 17.48 -6.70
N LYS A 425 4.43 17.79 -6.62
CA LYS A 425 3.61 17.53 -5.42
C LYS A 425 3.57 16.05 -5.07
N GLN A 426 3.24 15.19 -6.03
CA GLN A 426 3.16 13.75 -5.82
C GLN A 426 4.51 13.19 -5.32
N ARG A 427 5.62 13.53 -6.00
CA ARG A 427 6.95 13.06 -5.62
C ARG A 427 7.45 13.62 -4.29
N SER A 428 7.11 14.86 -3.97
CA SER A 428 7.48 15.44 -2.67
C SER A 428 6.84 14.69 -1.50
N ARG A 429 5.62 14.17 -1.71
CA ARG A 429 4.90 13.35 -0.72
C ARG A 429 5.60 12.01 -0.49
N TRP A 430 6.04 11.34 -1.57
CA TRP A 430 6.78 10.07 -1.47
C TRP A 430 8.13 10.25 -0.79
N LEU A 431 8.91 11.24 -1.21
CA LEU A 431 10.23 11.51 -0.62
C LEU A 431 10.13 11.91 0.86
N LYS A 432 9.13 12.74 1.21
CA LYS A 432 8.82 13.04 2.62
C LYS A 432 8.51 11.78 3.41
N GLY A 433 7.64 10.92 2.88
CA GLY A 433 7.31 9.66 3.54
C GLY A 433 8.50 8.72 3.69
N PHE A 434 9.38 8.64 2.69
CA PHE A 434 10.63 7.88 2.79
C PHE A 434 11.55 8.42 3.89
N MET A 435 11.65 9.74 4.06
CA MET A 435 12.37 10.33 5.20
C MET A 435 11.71 9.93 6.53
N VAL A 436 10.37 9.95 6.59
CA VAL A 436 9.60 9.58 7.79
C VAL A 436 9.85 8.12 8.17
N THR A 437 9.63 7.20 7.23
CA THR A 437 9.84 5.76 7.40
C THR A 437 11.29 5.46 7.80
N TYR A 438 12.27 6.05 7.11
CA TYR A 438 13.68 5.86 7.45
C TYR A 438 13.98 6.30 8.88
N LEU A 439 13.53 7.51 9.28
CA LEU A 439 13.77 8.05 10.63
C LEU A 439 13.10 7.22 11.72
N VAL A 440 11.90 6.67 11.47
CA VAL A 440 11.20 5.79 12.43
C VAL A 440 11.98 4.50 12.64
N HIS A 441 12.35 3.81 11.56
CA HIS A 441 13.05 2.53 11.66
C HIS A 441 14.49 2.66 12.18
N MET A 442 15.14 3.81 11.94
CA MET A 442 16.49 4.11 12.43
C MET A 442 16.53 4.68 13.86
N ARG A 443 15.42 4.75 14.59
CA ARG A 443 15.42 5.10 16.03
C ARG A 443 16.27 4.16 16.88
N ALA A 444 16.36 2.89 16.48
CA ALA A 444 17.14 1.85 17.14
C ALA A 444 17.94 1.05 16.10
N PRO A 445 19.04 1.61 15.56
CA PRO A 445 19.73 1.05 14.39
C PRO A 445 20.34 -0.34 14.66
N LEU A 446 20.83 -0.59 15.88
CA LEU A 446 21.36 -1.90 16.27
C LEU A 446 20.26 -2.97 16.30
N ARG A 447 19.05 -2.62 16.76
CA ARG A 447 17.89 -3.52 16.72
C ARG A 447 17.43 -3.76 15.30
N LEU A 448 17.37 -2.71 14.48
CA LEU A 448 17.05 -2.86 13.05
C LEU A 448 18.07 -3.77 12.33
N LEU A 449 19.36 -3.63 12.62
CA LEU A 449 20.41 -4.49 12.09
C LEU A 449 20.24 -5.95 12.55
N HIS A 450 19.86 -6.17 13.81
CA HIS A 450 19.56 -7.51 14.31
C HIS A 450 18.34 -8.13 13.62
N ASP A 451 17.23 -7.38 13.52
CA ASP A 451 15.97 -7.86 12.91
C ASP A 451 16.13 -8.18 11.41
N LEU A 452 16.91 -7.38 10.68
CA LEU A 452 17.11 -7.54 9.24
C LEU A 452 18.33 -8.40 8.87
N GLY A 453 19.34 -8.45 9.73
CA GLY A 453 20.67 -8.90 9.36
C GLY A 453 21.43 -7.90 8.47
N PRO A 454 22.75 -8.07 8.28
CA PRO A 454 23.62 -7.06 7.68
C PRO A 454 23.31 -6.76 6.21
N LEU A 455 22.98 -7.78 5.42
CA LEU A 455 22.70 -7.61 3.99
C LEU A 455 21.43 -6.81 3.73
N ARG A 456 20.33 -7.16 4.42
CA ARG A 456 19.05 -6.46 4.29
C ARG A 456 19.11 -5.06 4.90
N PHE A 457 19.86 -4.89 6.00
CA PHE A 457 20.16 -3.58 6.56
C PHE A 457 20.90 -2.69 5.56
N LEU A 458 21.95 -3.19 4.91
CA LEU A 458 22.66 -2.46 3.86
C LEU A 458 21.76 -2.14 2.67
N GLY A 459 20.91 -3.08 2.25
CA GLY A 459 19.89 -2.84 1.21
C GLY A 459 18.91 -1.73 1.59
N LEU A 460 18.47 -1.68 2.85
CA LEU A 460 17.63 -0.60 3.39
C LEU A 460 18.36 0.75 3.34
N GLN A 461 19.64 0.81 3.77
CA GLN A 461 20.44 2.03 3.64
C GLN A 461 20.58 2.47 2.19
N ALA A 462 20.90 1.54 1.30
CA ALA A 462 21.09 1.81 -0.11
C ALA A 462 19.80 2.31 -0.78
N PHE A 463 18.64 1.78 -0.39
CA PHE A 463 17.35 2.26 -0.89
C PHE A 463 17.02 3.64 -0.35
N PHE A 464 16.91 3.82 0.97
CA PHE A 464 16.43 5.08 1.55
C PHE A 464 17.47 6.20 1.43
N LEU A 465 18.71 5.99 1.88
CA LEU A 465 19.75 7.02 1.81
C LEU A 465 20.22 7.25 0.37
N GLY A 466 20.30 6.20 -0.45
CA GLY A 466 20.64 6.36 -1.87
C GLY A 466 19.58 7.15 -2.63
N THR A 467 18.29 6.80 -2.44
CA THR A 467 17.19 7.51 -3.12
C THR A 467 17.01 8.94 -2.63
N LEU A 468 17.11 9.20 -1.33
CA LEU A 468 17.01 10.56 -0.80
C LEU A 468 18.25 11.38 -1.14
N GLY A 469 19.44 10.77 -0.99
CA GLY A 469 20.73 11.42 -1.23
C GLY A 469 20.92 11.84 -2.69
N GLN A 470 20.53 11.01 -3.66
CA GLN A 470 20.67 11.39 -5.08
C GLN A 470 19.92 12.68 -5.41
N PHE A 471 18.75 12.94 -4.78
CA PHE A 471 17.98 14.16 -5.04
C PHE A 471 18.39 15.33 -4.16
N LEU A 472 18.63 15.10 -2.86
CA LEU A 472 19.04 16.16 -1.93
C LEU A 472 20.44 16.68 -2.23
N PHE A 473 21.33 15.85 -2.76
CA PHE A 473 22.72 16.19 -3.04
C PHE A 473 23.03 16.33 -4.53
N ALA A 474 22.05 16.14 -5.43
CA ALA A 474 22.22 16.39 -6.88
C ALA A 474 22.84 17.76 -7.20
N PRO A 475 22.49 18.88 -6.52
CA PRO A 475 23.12 20.18 -6.80
C PRO A 475 24.65 20.19 -6.62
N VAL A 476 25.19 19.34 -5.74
CA VAL A 476 26.64 19.17 -5.58
C VAL A 476 27.25 18.56 -6.83
N LEU A 477 26.55 17.60 -7.46
CA LEU A 477 26.98 17.00 -8.72
C LEU A 477 26.90 17.98 -9.89
N TRP A 478 26.04 19.01 -9.83
CA TRP A 478 25.98 20.01 -10.88
C TRP A 478 27.22 20.90 -10.93
N VAL A 479 28.01 20.94 -9.86
CA VAL A 479 29.31 21.61 -9.85
C VAL A 479 30.27 20.98 -10.88
N PHE A 480 30.11 19.70 -11.23
CA PHE A 480 30.90 19.08 -12.30
C PHE A 480 30.64 19.69 -13.68
N TRP A 481 29.49 20.34 -13.92
CA TRP A 481 29.26 21.12 -15.15
C TRP A 481 30.12 22.39 -15.18
N LEU A 482 30.35 23.03 -14.02
CA LEU A 482 31.27 24.17 -13.94
C LEU A 482 32.69 23.73 -14.30
N ILE A 483 33.11 22.56 -13.80
CA ILE A 483 34.41 21.96 -14.14
C ILE A 483 34.51 21.68 -15.65
N PHE A 484 33.47 21.11 -16.25
CA PHE A 484 33.44 20.84 -17.70
C PHE A 484 33.53 22.12 -18.54
N LEU A 485 32.96 23.23 -18.07
CA LEU A 485 33.00 24.54 -18.71
C LEU A 485 34.24 25.37 -18.34
N ASP A 486 35.20 24.78 -17.61
CA ASP A 486 36.41 25.45 -17.10
C ASP A 486 36.10 26.70 -16.24
N LEU A 487 35.01 26.66 -15.47
CA LEU A 487 34.56 27.73 -14.59
C LEU A 487 35.04 27.52 -13.14
N PRO A 488 35.24 28.61 -12.36
CA PRO A 488 35.58 28.50 -10.95
C PRO A 488 34.55 27.71 -10.14
N HIS A 489 35.02 26.86 -9.21
CA HIS A 489 34.16 25.98 -8.43
C HIS A 489 34.66 25.78 -6.97
N PRO A 490 33.77 25.49 -6.01
CA PRO A 490 34.11 25.45 -4.58
C PRO A 490 35.02 24.27 -4.17
N PHE A 491 35.21 23.28 -5.05
CA PHE A 491 35.97 22.06 -4.75
C PHE A 491 37.40 22.05 -5.32
N GLN A 492 37.92 23.17 -5.83
CA GLN A 492 39.25 23.23 -6.48
C GLN A 492 40.37 22.68 -5.60
N HIS A 493 40.33 22.94 -4.29
CA HIS A 493 41.35 22.46 -3.34
C HIS A 493 41.23 20.97 -2.98
N ILE A 494 40.11 20.34 -3.32
CA ILE A 494 39.80 18.93 -2.99
C ILE A 494 39.95 18.04 -4.24
N MET A 495 39.73 18.60 -5.43
CA MET A 495 39.67 17.88 -6.71
C MET A 495 41.05 17.73 -7.34
N THR A 496 41.81 16.71 -6.95
CA THR A 496 42.95 16.27 -7.75
C THR A 496 42.47 15.70 -9.11
N PRO A 497 43.27 15.76 -10.18
CA PRO A 497 42.89 15.19 -11.48
C PRO A 497 42.50 13.70 -11.41
N GLU A 498 43.16 12.91 -10.57
CA GLU A 498 42.87 11.50 -10.32
C GLU A 498 41.49 11.32 -9.69
N PHE A 499 41.19 12.12 -8.65
CA PHE A 499 39.93 12.05 -7.94
C PHE A 499 38.76 12.50 -8.82
N LEU A 500 38.96 13.57 -9.60
CA LEU A 500 37.98 14.04 -10.58
C LEU A 500 37.66 12.95 -11.61
N ARG A 501 38.67 12.27 -12.16
CA ARG A 501 38.46 11.13 -13.06
C ARG A 501 37.63 10.03 -12.40
N GLY A 502 37.90 9.70 -11.14
CA GLY A 502 37.11 8.74 -10.37
C GLY A 502 35.64 9.15 -10.23
N CYS A 503 35.37 10.42 -9.94
CA CYS A 503 34.00 10.96 -9.85
C CYS A 503 33.26 10.87 -11.19
N VAL A 504 33.93 11.20 -12.30
CA VAL A 504 33.35 11.10 -13.65
C VAL A 504 33.01 9.65 -13.99
N TYR A 505 33.91 8.70 -13.72
CA TYR A 505 33.62 7.29 -13.96
C TYR A 505 32.45 6.77 -13.13
N LEU A 506 32.36 7.16 -11.85
CA LEU A 506 31.22 6.81 -11.00
C LEU A 506 29.90 7.34 -11.58
N PHE A 507 29.88 8.62 -11.98
CA PHE A 507 28.71 9.27 -12.57
C PHE A 507 28.30 8.61 -13.89
N LEU A 508 29.23 8.41 -14.82
CA LEU A 508 28.96 7.76 -16.11
C LEU A 508 28.45 6.33 -15.92
N THR A 509 29.02 5.58 -14.98
CA THR A 509 28.55 4.22 -14.66
C THR A 509 27.13 4.25 -14.12
N ALA A 510 26.79 5.22 -13.27
CA ALA A 510 25.44 5.40 -12.76
C ALA A 510 24.43 5.74 -13.86
N GLU A 511 24.80 6.63 -14.78
CA GLU A 511 23.94 6.98 -15.93
C GLU A 511 23.75 5.80 -16.87
N VAL A 512 24.82 5.06 -17.22
CA VAL A 512 24.71 3.84 -18.04
C VAL A 512 23.80 2.82 -17.36
N ALA A 513 23.93 2.59 -16.05
CA ALA A 513 23.05 1.69 -15.31
C ALA A 513 21.58 2.16 -15.36
N ASN A 514 21.30 3.45 -15.19
CA ASN A 514 19.96 4.02 -15.29
C ASN A 514 19.35 3.81 -16.69
N LEU A 515 20.13 4.06 -17.74
CA LEU A 515 19.69 3.86 -19.13
C LEU A 515 19.40 2.38 -19.42
N LEU A 516 20.27 1.46 -19.00
CA LEU A 516 20.06 0.02 -19.17
C LEU A 516 18.79 -0.46 -18.45
N VAL A 517 18.57 0.00 -17.21
CA VAL A 517 17.36 -0.31 -16.45
C VAL A 517 16.12 0.23 -17.16
N GLY A 518 16.16 1.46 -17.67
CA GLY A 518 15.07 2.05 -18.44
C GLY A 518 14.74 1.28 -19.72
N LEU A 519 15.77 0.93 -20.51
CA LEU A 519 15.63 0.14 -21.75
C LEU A 519 15.05 -1.25 -21.47
N LEU A 520 15.60 -1.98 -20.50
CA LEU A 520 15.09 -3.30 -20.13
C LEU A 520 13.67 -3.22 -19.57
N GLY A 521 13.36 -2.18 -18.79
CA GLY A 521 12.03 -1.93 -18.25
C GLY A 521 10.99 -1.78 -19.35
N VAL A 522 11.23 -0.91 -20.34
CA VAL A 522 10.28 -0.70 -21.44
C VAL A 522 10.17 -1.90 -22.38
N ILE A 523 11.24 -2.69 -22.54
CA ILE A 523 11.18 -3.97 -23.27
C ILE A 523 10.31 -4.97 -22.50
N ALA A 524 10.53 -5.12 -21.20
CA ALA A 524 9.77 -6.02 -20.33
C ALA A 524 8.29 -5.63 -20.19
N GLY A 525 7.96 -4.35 -20.37
CA GLY A 525 6.59 -3.84 -20.41
C GLY A 525 5.93 -3.86 -21.78
N ASN A 526 6.59 -4.38 -22.82
CA ASN A 526 6.14 -4.31 -24.22
C ASN A 526 5.89 -2.87 -24.73
N ARG A 527 6.65 -1.89 -24.23
CA ARG A 527 6.55 -0.46 -24.57
C ARG A 527 7.76 0.03 -25.38
N ARG A 528 8.20 -0.76 -26.36
CA ARG A 528 9.44 -0.48 -27.15
C ARG A 528 9.44 0.90 -27.82
N PHE A 529 8.29 1.48 -28.11
CA PHE A 529 8.18 2.85 -28.64
C PHE A 529 8.75 3.93 -27.70
N LEU A 530 8.98 3.61 -26.42
CA LEU A 530 9.59 4.49 -25.43
C LEU A 530 11.12 4.48 -25.45
N MET A 531 11.77 3.52 -26.13
CA MET A 531 13.25 3.41 -26.16
C MET A 531 13.96 4.71 -26.60
N PRO A 532 13.50 5.45 -27.64
CA PRO A 532 14.14 6.71 -28.04
C PRO A 532 14.11 7.81 -26.97
N TRP A 533 13.20 7.68 -25.99
CA TRP A 533 13.03 8.66 -24.92
C TRP A 533 13.85 8.34 -23.67
N VAL A 534 14.39 7.13 -23.55
CA VAL A 534 15.21 6.72 -22.40
C VAL A 534 16.44 7.63 -22.18
N PRO A 535 17.19 8.05 -23.22
CA PRO A 535 18.28 9.01 -23.04
C PRO A 535 17.85 10.36 -22.45
N THR A 536 16.59 10.76 -22.63
CA THR A 536 16.08 12.05 -22.13
C THR A 536 15.78 12.04 -20.62
N MET A 537 15.88 10.89 -19.94
CA MET A 537 15.64 10.76 -18.50
C MET A 537 16.56 11.64 -17.65
N LEU A 538 17.77 11.96 -18.13
CA LEU A 538 18.69 12.89 -17.46
C LEU A 538 18.10 14.30 -17.28
N LEU A 539 17.20 14.71 -18.18
CA LEU A 539 16.50 16.00 -18.12
C LEU A 539 15.24 15.94 -17.24
N TYR A 540 14.76 14.74 -16.92
CA TYR A 540 13.57 14.52 -16.10
C TYR A 540 13.88 14.53 -14.60
N TYR A 541 14.98 13.90 -14.18
CA TYR A 541 15.36 13.78 -12.77
C TYR A 541 15.59 15.11 -12.00
N PRO A 542 15.99 16.24 -12.62
CA PRO A 542 16.06 17.53 -11.93
C PRO A 542 14.75 17.97 -11.28
N LEU A 543 13.58 17.55 -11.79
CA LEU A 543 12.30 17.81 -11.12
C LEU A 543 12.24 17.13 -9.75
N GLY A 544 12.89 15.96 -9.60
CA GLY A 544 12.98 15.22 -8.34
C GLY A 544 13.74 15.99 -7.25
N VAL A 545 14.68 16.85 -7.64
CA VAL A 545 15.40 17.74 -6.71
C VAL A 545 14.43 18.76 -6.10
N LEU A 546 13.59 19.41 -6.93
CA LEU A 546 12.55 20.32 -6.45
C LEU A 546 11.56 19.61 -5.51
N ALA A 547 11.17 18.38 -5.86
CA ALA A 547 10.31 17.55 -5.03
C ALA A 547 10.96 17.18 -3.69
N ALA A 548 12.25 16.85 -3.67
CA ALA A 548 12.98 16.50 -2.45
C ALA A 548 13.06 17.69 -1.47
N TYR A 549 13.40 18.88 -1.95
CA TYR A 549 13.45 20.08 -1.10
C TYR A 549 12.06 20.50 -0.61
N LYS A 550 11.02 20.40 -1.45
CA LYS A 550 9.63 20.61 -1.00
C LYS A 550 9.25 19.60 0.08
N GLY A 551 9.57 18.32 -0.10
CA GLY A 551 9.29 17.27 0.87
C GLY A 551 10.02 17.47 2.20
N LEU A 552 11.28 17.89 2.15
CA LEU A 552 12.10 18.21 3.33
C LEU A 552 11.53 19.42 4.10
N TRP A 553 11.13 20.48 3.38
CA TRP A 553 10.46 21.64 3.97
C TRP A 553 9.15 21.25 4.65
N GLU A 554 8.31 20.45 3.96
CA GLU A 554 7.07 19.95 4.52
C GLU A 554 7.28 19.05 5.73
N LEU A 555 8.34 18.23 5.75
CA LEU A 555 8.65 17.42 6.92
C LEU A 555 8.89 18.30 8.17
N ALA A 556 9.56 19.44 8.00
CA ALA A 556 9.82 20.36 9.10
C ALA A 556 8.53 21.08 9.56
N VAL A 557 7.76 21.63 8.61
CA VAL A 557 6.66 22.55 8.91
C VAL A 557 5.29 21.85 9.02
N LYS A 558 5.04 20.83 8.20
CA LYS A 558 3.75 20.13 8.05
C LYS A 558 3.92 18.60 7.82
N PRO A 559 4.46 17.84 8.78
CA PRO A 559 4.86 16.44 8.59
C PRO A 559 3.71 15.52 8.16
N PHE A 560 2.51 15.73 8.71
CA PHE A 560 1.32 14.93 8.44
C PHE A 560 0.44 15.49 7.29
N PHE A 561 0.86 16.57 6.62
CA PHE A 561 0.05 17.17 5.56
C PHE A 561 0.08 16.35 4.27
N TRP A 562 -1.10 16.14 3.68
CA TRP A 562 -1.29 15.42 2.42
C TRP A 562 -1.67 16.40 1.29
N ASP A 563 -0.73 16.65 0.37
CA ASP A 563 -0.96 17.47 -0.82
C ASP A 563 -1.53 16.59 -1.96
N LYS A 564 -2.85 16.42 -1.98
CA LYS A 564 -3.54 15.55 -2.95
C LYS A 564 -3.40 16.08 -4.38
N THR A 565 -3.11 15.20 -5.34
CA THR A 565 -3.18 15.48 -6.78
C THR A 565 -4.52 15.04 -7.34
N GLN A 566 -5.04 15.78 -8.33
CA GLN A 566 -6.23 15.38 -9.08
C GLN A 566 -5.82 14.52 -10.27
N HIS A 567 -6.55 13.44 -10.49
CA HIS A 567 -6.42 12.48 -11.59
C HIS A 567 -7.73 12.45 -12.41
N GLY A 568 -7.72 11.82 -13.59
CA GLY A 568 -8.86 11.73 -14.52
C GLY A 568 -8.87 12.76 -15.65
N HIS A 569 -7.70 13.28 -16.08
CA HIS A 569 -7.64 14.33 -17.11
C HIS A 569 -7.36 13.80 -18.54
N ALA A 570 -6.89 12.56 -18.68
CA ALA A 570 -6.59 11.92 -19.96
C ALA A 570 -7.57 10.79 -20.26
N ALA A 571 -7.92 10.63 -21.54
CA ALA A 571 -8.64 9.45 -22.01
C ALA A 571 -7.75 8.20 -21.93
N GLU A 572 -8.35 7.04 -21.62
CA GLU A 572 -7.68 5.74 -21.72
C GLU A 572 -7.30 5.48 -23.20
N GLU A 573 -6.04 5.15 -23.46
CA GLU A 573 -5.66 4.61 -24.77
C GLU A 573 -6.06 3.13 -24.81
N VAL A 574 -6.93 2.77 -25.76
CA VAL A 574 -7.37 1.38 -26.02
C VAL A 574 -6.22 0.52 -26.54
#